data_AF-A0A7X8PPB6-F1
#
_entry.id   AF-A0A7X8PPB6-F1
#
_cell.length_a   1.000
_cell.length_b   1.000
_cell.length_c   1.000
_cell.angle_alpha   90.00
_cell.angle_beta   90.00
_cell.angle_gamma   90.00
#
_symmetry.space_group_name_H-M   'P 1'
#
loop_
_entity.id
_entity.type
_entity.pdbx_description
1 polymer ?
#
loop_
_entity_poly.entity_id
_entity_poly.type
_entity_poly.pdbx_seq_one_letter_code
_entity_poly.pdbx_strand_id
1 'polypeptide(L)'
;MKDSDVLFITNKNGMKTHAVLPIELYSKLIALKGLLNVTAPLGEHELYTFSCQNVSAKGYPFGTRRKPYFYVTKDSQAVLMPVSSVPGHIQQMREELLSDRTLQLDPPNNCFVFTKDYKFQSPSAAAAIIAGTVRNGLDVWLNREGFSLKDSGFGIKVKKRAPNK
;
A
#
# COMPACT_ATOMS: atom_id res chain seq x y z
N MET A 1 -41.93 13.25 10.84
CA MET A 1 -40.67 12.47 10.87
C MET A 1 -39.60 13.33 10.26
N LYS A 2 -38.39 13.39 10.82
CA LYS A 2 -37.33 14.20 10.20
C LYS A 2 -36.88 13.47 8.93
N ASP A 3 -36.59 14.21 7.86
CA ASP A 3 -36.25 13.68 6.52
C ASP A 3 -34.97 12.83 6.44
N SER A 4 -34.38 12.47 7.59
CA SER A 4 -33.10 11.79 7.73
C SER A 4 -33.17 10.51 8.57
N ASP A 5 -34.36 10.10 9.00
CA ASP A 5 -34.50 8.95 9.91
C ASP A 5 -34.32 7.62 9.15
N VAL A 6 -33.37 6.80 9.60
CA VAL A 6 -33.12 5.45 9.07
C VAL A 6 -33.85 4.43 9.93
N LEU A 7 -34.76 3.67 9.31
CA LEU A 7 -35.46 2.58 9.98
C LEU A 7 -34.81 1.25 9.65
N PHE A 8 -34.93 0.28 10.56
CA PHE A 8 -34.40 -1.06 10.34
C PHE A 8 -35.51 -2.09 10.45
N ILE A 9 -35.57 -2.98 9.48
CA ILE A 9 -36.42 -4.17 9.53
C ILE A 9 -35.68 -5.22 10.35
N THR A 10 -36.34 -5.73 11.40
CA THR A 10 -35.80 -6.81 12.23
C THR A 10 -36.47 -8.14 11.90
N ASN A 11 -35.73 -9.24 11.98
CA ASN A 11 -36.30 -10.57 11.94
C ASN A 11 -36.94 -10.93 13.29
N LYS A 12 -37.60 -12.10 13.34
CA LYS A 12 -38.24 -12.65 14.56
C LYS A 12 -37.31 -12.82 15.77
N ASN A 13 -35.99 -12.82 15.56
CA ASN A 13 -34.98 -12.90 16.62
C ASN A 13 -34.46 -11.50 17.03
N GLY A 14 -35.06 -10.41 16.54
CA GLY A 14 -34.63 -9.04 16.81
C GLY A 14 -33.42 -8.57 15.99
N MET A 15 -32.91 -9.38 15.06
CA MET A 15 -31.74 -9.04 14.25
C MET A 15 -32.14 -8.14 13.08
N LYS A 16 -31.48 -6.99 12.93
CA LYS A 16 -31.69 -6.05 11.82
C LYS A 16 -31.20 -6.69 10.51
N THR A 17 -32.08 -6.83 9.53
CA THR A 17 -31.79 -7.47 8.23
C THR A 17 -31.72 -6.47 7.09
N HIS A 18 -32.53 -5.41 7.14
CA HIS A 18 -32.61 -4.41 6.08
C HIS A 18 -32.72 -3.01 6.70
N ALA A 19 -32.22 -2.01 5.99
CA ALA A 19 -32.40 -0.60 6.32
C ALA A 19 -33.39 0.02 5.32
N VAL A 20 -34.36 0.77 5.84
CA VAL A 20 -35.28 1.60 5.07
C VAL A 20 -34.79 3.03 5.19
N LEU A 21 -34.47 3.62 4.04
CA LEU A 21 -33.79 4.90 3.92
C LEU A 21 -34.66 5.87 3.10
N PRO A 22 -34.68 7.17 3.42
CA PRO A 22 -35.15 8.19 2.49
C PRO A 22 -34.39 8.11 1.16
N ILE A 23 -35.10 8.29 0.03
CA ILE A 23 -34.50 8.11 -1.31
C ILE A 23 -33.33 9.07 -1.56
N GLU A 24 -33.39 10.29 -1.01
CA GLU A 24 -32.29 11.25 -1.11
C GLU A 24 -31.03 10.76 -0.39
N LEU A 25 -31.19 10.17 0.80
CA LEU A 25 -30.08 9.59 1.56
C LEU A 25 -29.49 8.39 0.84
N TYR A 26 -30.33 7.51 0.28
CA TYR A 26 -29.89 6.41 -0.57
C TYR A 26 -29.06 6.91 -1.77
N SER A 27 -29.56 7.92 -2.47
CA SER A 27 -28.89 8.50 -3.65
C SER A 27 -27.53 9.08 -3.30
N LYS A 28 -27.41 9.80 -2.18
CA LYS A 28 -26.13 10.32 -1.67
C LYS A 28 -25.16 9.21 -1.32
N LEU A 29 -25.63 8.13 -0.68
CA LEU A 29 -24.79 6.96 -0.34
C LEU A 29 -24.32 6.22 -1.60
N ILE A 30 -25.16 6.08 -2.62
CA ILE A 30 -24.79 5.49 -3.90
C ILE A 30 -23.80 6.38 -4.66
N ALA A 31 -23.99 7.70 -4.67
CA ALA A 31 -23.04 8.63 -5.25
C ALA A 31 -21.67 8.54 -4.55
N LEU A 32 -21.66 8.52 -3.20
CA LEU A 32 -20.45 8.31 -2.42
C LEU A 32 -19.80 6.97 -2.74
N LYS A 33 -20.58 5.88 -2.83
CA LYS A 33 -20.08 4.56 -3.24
C LYS A 33 -19.46 4.61 -4.65
N GLY A 34 -20.08 5.34 -5.58
CA GLY A 34 -19.55 5.56 -6.92
C GLY A 34 -18.21 6.31 -6.91
N LEU A 35 -18.07 7.34 -6.09
CA LEU A 35 -16.80 8.05 -5.89
C LEU A 35 -15.72 7.12 -5.30
N LEU A 36 -16.11 6.26 -4.35
CA LEU A 36 -15.21 5.26 -3.78
C LEU A 36 -14.84 4.16 -4.77
N ASN A 37 -15.59 3.90 -5.84
CA ASN A 37 -15.21 2.89 -6.85
C ASN A 37 -13.97 3.31 -7.68
N VAL A 38 -13.51 4.56 -7.57
CA VAL A 38 -12.22 5.00 -8.12
C VAL A 38 -11.05 4.59 -7.22
N THR A 39 -11.32 4.33 -5.93
CA THR A 39 -10.36 3.64 -5.05
C THR A 39 -10.23 2.19 -5.49
N ALA A 40 -9.04 1.61 -5.33
CA ALA A 40 -8.72 0.27 -5.82
C ALA A 40 -9.83 -0.75 -5.48
N PRO A 41 -10.13 -1.72 -6.38
CA PRO A 41 -11.08 -2.78 -6.05
C PRO A 41 -10.67 -3.42 -4.73
N LEU A 42 -11.65 -3.88 -3.96
CA LEU A 42 -11.51 -4.64 -2.71
C LEU A 42 -10.77 -5.98 -2.93
N GLY A 43 -9.57 -5.96 -3.51
CA GLY A 43 -8.55 -6.90 -3.11
C GLY A 43 -8.20 -6.61 -1.65
N GLU A 44 -7.70 -7.60 -0.93
CA GLU A 44 -7.43 -7.46 0.51
C GLU A 44 -6.49 -6.29 0.84
N HIS A 45 -5.75 -5.77 -0.15
CA HIS A 45 -4.79 -4.68 0.02
C HIS A 45 -4.83 -3.68 -1.15
N GLU A 46 -4.82 -2.39 -0.83
CA GLU A 46 -4.63 -1.31 -1.80
C GLU A 46 -3.20 -1.39 -2.36
N LEU A 47 -3.09 -1.44 -3.70
CA LEU A 47 -1.80 -1.49 -4.39
C LEU A 47 -1.22 -0.10 -4.61
N TYR A 48 0.04 0.03 -4.23
CA TYR A 48 0.90 1.18 -4.47
C TYR A 48 1.92 0.82 -5.54
N THR A 49 2.21 1.76 -6.43
CA THR A 49 3.19 1.65 -7.49
C THR A 49 4.36 2.59 -7.19
N PHE A 50 5.55 2.12 -7.49
CA PHE A 50 6.77 2.94 -7.46
C PHE A 50 7.50 2.73 -8.77
N SER A 51 7.77 3.82 -9.47
CA SER A 51 8.51 3.82 -10.73
C SER A 51 9.74 4.72 -10.59
N CYS A 52 10.89 4.23 -11.03
CA CYS A 52 12.15 4.96 -10.97
C CYS A 52 13.02 4.55 -12.16
N GLN A 53 13.65 5.52 -12.82
CA GLN A 53 14.47 5.27 -14.02
C GLN A 53 13.67 4.46 -15.07
N ASN A 54 14.11 3.24 -15.38
CA ASN A 54 13.48 2.31 -16.33
C ASN A 54 12.74 1.15 -15.65
N VAL A 55 12.57 1.17 -14.32
CA VAL A 55 11.93 0.09 -13.56
C VAL A 55 10.63 0.53 -12.90
N SER A 56 9.69 -0.41 -12.84
CA SER A 56 8.44 -0.23 -12.12
C SER A 56 8.16 -1.40 -11.18
N ALA A 57 7.74 -1.08 -9.96
CA ALA A 57 7.38 -2.05 -8.94
C ALA A 57 6.00 -1.77 -8.37
N LYS A 58 5.33 -2.82 -7.91
CA LYS A 58 4.02 -2.75 -7.26
C LYS A 58 4.10 -3.44 -5.91
N GLY A 59 3.33 -2.96 -4.96
CA GLY A 59 3.33 -3.51 -3.62
C GLY A 59 2.24 -2.95 -2.74
N TYR A 60 2.16 -3.42 -1.51
CA TYR A 60 1.18 -2.96 -0.54
C TYR A 60 1.72 -3.01 0.89
N PRO A 61 1.30 -2.08 1.75
CA PRO A 61 1.69 -2.08 3.15
C PRO A 61 0.97 -3.21 3.91
N PHE A 62 1.64 -3.79 4.90
CA PHE A 62 1.08 -4.83 5.76
C PHE A 62 1.40 -4.58 7.24
N GLY A 63 0.48 -4.92 8.14
CA GLY A 63 0.65 -4.74 9.58
C GLY A 63 0.31 -3.32 10.06
N THR A 64 1.05 -2.83 11.07
CA THR A 64 0.67 -1.57 11.74
C THR A 64 0.92 -0.34 10.87
N ARG A 65 0.00 0.64 10.90
CA ARG A 65 0.19 1.91 10.18
C ARG A 65 1.42 2.71 10.61
N ARG A 66 1.94 2.51 11.84
CA ARG A 66 3.12 3.25 12.35
C ARG A 66 4.44 2.75 11.78
N LYS A 67 4.60 1.43 11.71
CA LYS A 67 5.76 0.75 11.16
C LYS A 67 5.25 -0.40 10.28
N PRO A 68 4.76 -0.06 9.08
CA PRO A 68 4.24 -1.09 8.18
C PRO A 68 5.39 -1.93 7.64
N TYR A 69 5.15 -3.22 7.51
CA TYR A 69 5.86 -4.06 6.55
C TYR A 69 5.40 -3.68 5.14
N PHE A 70 6.11 -4.16 4.12
CA PHE A 70 5.72 -3.89 2.74
C PHE A 70 5.93 -5.12 1.88
N TYR A 71 4.88 -5.57 1.21
CA TYR A 71 4.98 -6.62 0.21
C TYR A 71 5.24 -5.98 -1.15
N VAL A 72 6.24 -6.49 -1.86
CA VAL A 72 6.43 -6.23 -3.29
C VAL A 72 5.88 -7.44 -4.04
N THR A 73 5.02 -7.20 -5.02
CA THR A 73 4.40 -8.28 -5.79
C THR A 73 5.38 -8.87 -6.78
N LYS A 74 5.14 -10.13 -7.14
CA LYS A 74 5.72 -10.77 -8.32
C LYS A 74 5.63 -9.85 -9.55
N ASP A 75 6.60 -9.99 -10.44
CA ASP A 75 6.77 -9.25 -11.70
C ASP A 75 7.11 -7.76 -11.51
N SER A 76 7.31 -7.31 -10.27
CA SER A 76 7.93 -6.01 -9.99
C SER A 76 9.38 -5.99 -10.44
N GLN A 77 9.87 -4.83 -10.85
CA GLN A 77 11.24 -4.66 -11.35
C GLN A 77 12.14 -3.93 -10.34
N ALA A 78 13.44 -4.17 -10.42
CA ALA A 78 14.48 -3.48 -9.68
C ALA A 78 15.66 -3.13 -10.59
N VAL A 79 16.35 -2.02 -10.31
CA VAL A 79 17.50 -1.56 -11.10
C VAL A 79 18.63 -2.60 -11.08
N LEU A 80 19.43 -2.68 -12.14
CA LEU A 80 20.58 -3.60 -12.20
C LEU A 80 21.73 -3.17 -11.30
N MET A 81 22.10 -1.90 -11.37
CA MET A 81 23.27 -1.35 -10.68
C MET A 81 22.82 -0.41 -9.56
N PRO A 82 22.98 -0.80 -8.28
CA PRO A 82 22.83 0.13 -7.18
C PRO A 82 23.98 1.14 -7.15
N VAL A 83 23.76 2.29 -6.53
CA VAL A 83 24.83 3.28 -6.30
C VAL A 83 25.76 2.82 -5.17
N SER A 84 27.01 3.27 -5.19
CA SER A 84 28.01 2.95 -4.16
C SER A 84 27.63 3.44 -2.76
N SER A 85 26.76 4.45 -2.65
CA SER A 85 26.30 5.02 -1.38
C SER A 85 25.17 4.22 -0.71
N VAL A 86 24.78 3.06 -1.26
CA VAL A 86 23.76 2.21 -0.64
C VAL A 86 24.33 1.57 0.64
N PRO A 87 23.61 1.59 1.77
CA PRO A 87 24.06 0.94 3.00
C PRO A 87 24.34 -0.55 2.82
N GLY A 88 25.37 -1.07 3.48
CA GLY A 88 25.80 -2.48 3.36
C GLY A 88 24.69 -3.50 3.64
N HIS A 89 23.78 -3.23 4.59
CA HIS A 89 22.66 -4.13 4.87
C HIS A 89 21.67 -4.28 3.69
N ILE A 90 21.52 -3.25 2.86
CA ILE A 90 20.68 -3.31 1.64
C ILE A 90 21.42 -4.07 0.53
N GLN A 91 22.74 -3.91 0.42
CA GLN A 91 23.56 -4.68 -0.52
C GLN A 91 23.51 -6.17 -0.19
N GLN A 92 23.71 -6.53 1.08
CA GLN A 92 23.61 -7.90 1.56
C GLN A 92 22.21 -8.50 1.30
N MET A 93 21.14 -7.78 1.65
CA MET A 93 19.77 -8.25 1.39
C MET A 93 19.51 -8.46 -0.11
N ARG A 94 20.09 -7.62 -0.97
CA ARG A 94 19.99 -7.77 -2.42
C ARG A 94 20.71 -9.03 -2.91
N GLU A 95 21.90 -9.29 -2.40
CA GLU A 95 22.66 -10.52 -2.72
C GLU A 95 21.90 -11.77 -2.28
N GLU A 96 21.30 -11.76 -1.08
CA GLU A 96 20.43 -12.84 -0.59
C GLU A 96 19.20 -13.04 -1.50
N LEU A 97 18.57 -11.97 -1.97
CA LEU A 97 17.44 -12.05 -2.90
C LEU A 97 17.83 -12.66 -4.26
N LEU A 98 19.06 -12.37 -4.72
CA LEU A 98 19.62 -12.93 -5.95
C LEU A 98 19.99 -14.41 -5.76
N SER A 99 20.62 -14.77 -4.63
CA SER A 99 21.00 -16.17 -4.32
C SER A 99 19.77 -17.07 -4.23
N ASP A 100 18.71 -16.58 -3.59
CA ASP A 100 17.47 -17.32 -3.37
C ASP A 100 16.52 -17.28 -4.56
N ARG A 101 16.97 -16.72 -5.70
CA ARG A 101 16.22 -16.59 -6.96
C ARG A 101 14.89 -15.84 -6.82
N THR A 102 14.73 -15.09 -5.74
CA THR A 102 13.58 -14.18 -5.53
C THR A 102 13.68 -12.99 -6.47
N LEU A 103 14.91 -12.56 -6.74
CA LEU A 103 15.25 -11.55 -7.73
C LEU A 103 16.03 -12.23 -8.87
N GLN A 104 15.60 -12.07 -10.11
CA GLN A 104 16.26 -12.68 -11.28
C GLN A 104 16.50 -11.66 -12.37
N LEU A 105 17.58 -11.84 -13.13
CA LEU A 105 17.91 -10.98 -14.25
C LEU A 105 16.85 -11.15 -15.33
N ASP A 106 16.37 -10.04 -15.86
CA ASP A 106 15.49 -9.96 -17.02
C ASP A 106 16.26 -9.30 -18.19
N PRO A 107 16.99 -10.09 -19.00
CA PRO A 107 17.81 -9.58 -20.09
C PRO A 107 17.09 -8.64 -21.08
N PRO A 108 15.85 -8.92 -21.55
CA PRO A 108 15.18 -8.05 -22.51
C PRO A 108 14.88 -6.65 -21.98
N ASN A 109 14.62 -6.52 -20.67
CA ASN A 109 14.29 -5.24 -20.04
C ASN A 109 15.47 -4.57 -19.34
N ASN A 110 16.65 -5.22 -19.35
CA ASN A 110 17.86 -4.76 -18.69
C ASN A 110 17.60 -4.34 -17.23
N CYS A 111 16.86 -5.17 -16.51
CA CYS A 111 16.48 -4.98 -15.11
C CYS A 111 16.48 -6.32 -14.37
N PHE A 112 16.30 -6.27 -13.06
CA PHE A 112 15.94 -7.44 -12.27
C PHE A 112 14.42 -7.52 -12.08
N VAL A 113 13.86 -8.72 -11.99
CA VAL A 113 12.44 -8.96 -11.74
C VAL A 113 12.23 -9.83 -10.50
N PHE A 114 11.21 -9.50 -9.71
CA PHE A 114 10.78 -10.31 -8.57
C PHE A 114 9.98 -11.52 -9.07
N THR A 115 10.44 -12.73 -8.75
CA THR A 115 9.82 -13.98 -9.23
C THR A 115 8.64 -14.46 -8.38
N LYS A 116 8.54 -13.92 -7.16
CA LYS A 116 7.48 -14.17 -6.19
C LYS A 116 7.26 -12.92 -5.34
N ASP A 117 6.13 -12.87 -4.65
CA ASP A 117 5.86 -11.84 -3.67
C ASP A 117 6.90 -11.90 -2.55
N TYR A 118 7.44 -10.74 -2.16
CA TYR A 118 8.46 -10.66 -1.12
C TYR A 118 8.11 -9.61 -0.06
N LYS A 119 8.24 -10.02 1.20
CA LYS A 119 7.94 -9.19 2.37
C LYS A 119 9.19 -8.45 2.85
N PHE A 120 9.20 -7.14 2.69
CA PHE A 120 10.19 -6.25 3.29
C PHE A 120 9.81 -5.83 4.70
N GLN A 121 10.84 -5.58 5.53
CA GLN A 121 10.68 -5.04 6.89
C GLN A 121 10.10 -3.62 6.90
N SER A 122 10.20 -2.87 5.80
CA SER A 122 9.60 -1.55 5.64
C SER A 122 9.44 -1.16 4.16
N PRO A 123 8.55 -0.19 3.84
CA PRO A 123 8.43 0.36 2.49
C PRO A 123 9.72 1.01 1.99
N SER A 124 10.55 1.56 2.89
CA SER A 124 11.83 2.19 2.55
C SER A 124 12.88 1.16 2.15
N ALA A 125 12.91 0.00 2.80
CA ALA A 125 13.79 -1.10 2.41
C ALA A 125 13.42 -1.63 1.02
N ALA A 126 12.13 -1.81 0.74
CA ALA A 126 11.63 -2.18 -0.59
C ALA A 126 12.07 -1.17 -1.65
N ALA A 127 11.80 0.13 -1.41
CA ALA A 127 12.16 1.20 -2.34
C ALA A 127 13.68 1.27 -2.57
N ALA A 128 14.50 1.03 -1.55
CA ALA A 128 15.95 1.06 -1.67
C ALA A 128 16.50 -0.06 -2.55
N ILE A 129 15.95 -1.28 -2.41
CA ILE A 129 16.32 -2.42 -3.25
C ILE A 129 15.89 -2.20 -4.70
N ILE A 130 14.68 -1.69 -4.91
CA ILE A 130 14.11 -1.43 -6.24
C ILE A 130 14.87 -0.32 -6.96
N ALA A 131 15.10 0.83 -6.29
CA ALA A 131 15.75 1.99 -6.90
C ALA A 131 17.29 1.93 -6.87
N GLY A 132 17.87 0.99 -6.14
CA GLY A 132 19.32 0.91 -5.91
C GLY A 132 19.90 2.15 -5.24
N THR A 133 19.08 2.93 -4.53
CA THR A 133 19.41 4.17 -3.82
C THR A 133 18.52 4.30 -2.58
N VAL A 134 18.97 4.94 -1.51
CA VAL A 134 18.10 5.16 -0.34
C VAL A 134 16.94 6.10 -0.72
N ARG A 135 15.71 5.67 -0.47
CA ARG A 135 14.49 6.43 -0.74
C ARG A 135 13.56 6.41 0.47
N ASN A 136 12.80 7.49 0.66
CA ASN A 136 11.74 7.50 1.67
C ASN A 136 10.54 6.68 1.15
N GLY A 137 10.40 5.45 1.61
CA GLY A 137 9.30 4.58 1.23
C GLY A 137 7.93 5.20 1.45
N LEU A 138 7.75 6.02 2.49
CA LEU A 138 6.44 6.62 2.74
C LEU A 138 6.01 7.63 1.66
N ASP A 139 6.97 8.23 0.95
CA ASP A 139 6.69 9.27 -0.05
C ASP A 139 6.69 8.73 -1.49
N VAL A 140 7.47 7.68 -1.80
CA VAL A 140 7.68 7.23 -3.18
C VAL A 140 6.66 6.23 -3.70
N TRP A 141 5.96 5.53 -2.82
CA TRP A 141 4.93 4.56 -3.17
C TRP A 141 3.61 5.31 -3.33
N LEU A 142 3.04 5.30 -4.54
CA LEU A 142 1.82 6.03 -4.89
C LEU A 142 0.68 5.06 -5.20
N ASN A 143 -0.51 5.33 -4.66
CA ASN A 143 -1.71 4.60 -5.05
C ASN A 143 -2.18 5.04 -6.45
N ARG A 144 -3.30 4.46 -6.91
CA ARG A 144 -3.89 4.79 -8.22
C ARG A 144 -4.35 6.24 -8.34
N GLU A 145 -4.65 6.88 -7.21
CA GLU A 145 -5.11 8.26 -7.13
C GLU A 145 -3.94 9.25 -7.01
N GLY A 146 -2.70 8.76 -6.92
CA GLY A 146 -1.50 9.58 -6.78
C GLY A 146 -1.16 9.97 -5.34
N PHE A 147 -1.87 9.41 -4.34
CA PHE A 147 -1.56 9.60 -2.93
C PHE A 147 -0.42 8.69 -2.49
N SER A 148 0.50 9.24 -1.71
CA SER A 148 1.59 8.46 -1.12
C SER A 148 1.10 7.61 0.06
N LEU A 149 1.94 6.67 0.52
CA LEU A 149 1.70 5.97 1.79
C LEU A 149 1.58 6.96 2.96
N LYS A 150 2.36 8.05 2.94
CA LYS A 150 2.29 9.09 3.97
C LYS A 150 0.93 9.78 3.97
N ASP A 151 0.42 10.14 2.80
CA ASP A 151 -0.91 10.77 2.64
C ASP A 151 -2.03 9.83 3.08
N SER A 152 -1.82 8.52 2.88
CA SER A 152 -2.72 7.45 3.30
C SER A 152 -2.63 7.11 4.82
N GLY A 153 -1.89 7.92 5.58
CA GLY A 153 -1.83 7.85 7.04
C GLY A 153 -0.80 6.87 7.61
N PHE A 154 0.13 6.38 6.79
CA PHE A 154 1.24 5.54 7.25
C PHE A 154 2.38 6.40 7.84
N GLY A 155 3.06 5.89 8.85
CA GLY A 155 4.21 6.54 9.50
C GLY A 155 3.85 7.65 10.52
N ILE A 156 2.58 7.91 10.78
CA ILE A 156 2.17 8.93 11.77
C ILE A 156 2.58 8.50 13.18
N LYS A 157 3.45 9.30 13.82
CA LYS A 157 3.76 9.17 15.25
C LYS A 157 2.67 9.86 16.06
N VAL A 158 1.94 9.11 16.88
CA VAL A 158 1.03 9.72 17.86
C VAL A 158 1.88 10.50 18.85
N LYS A 159 1.72 11.83 18.90
CA LYS A 159 2.33 12.67 19.95
C LYS A 159 1.78 12.20 21.30
N LYS A 160 2.64 11.68 22.18
CA LYS A 160 2.27 11.50 23.58
C LYS A 160 2.01 12.89 24.15
N ARG A 161 0.78 13.17 24.59
CA ARG A 161 0.51 14.31 25.47
C ARG A 161 1.32 14.08 26.75
N ALA A 162 2.16 15.05 27.13
CA ALA A 162 2.85 15.01 28.41
C ALA A 162 1.79 14.99 29.54
N PRO A 163 2.00 14.25 30.64
CA PRO A 163 1.16 14.40 31.81
C PRO A 163 1.33 15.82 32.33
N ASN A 164 0.22 16.56 32.48
CA ASN A 164 0.23 17.84 33.19
C ASN A 164 0.80 17.60 34.59
N LYS A 165 1.84 18.36 34.93
CA LYS A 165 2.44 18.42 36.26
C LYS A 165 1.66 19.40 37.12
#